data_AF-A0A3M5TG64-F1
#
_entry.id   AF-A0A3M5TG64-F1
#
_cell.length_a   1.000
_cell.length_b   1.000
_cell.length_c   1.000
_cell.angle_alpha   90.00
_cell.angle_beta   90.00
_cell.angle_gamma   90.00
#
_symmetry.space_group_name_H-M   'P 1'
#
loop_
_entity.id
_entity.type
_entity.pdbx_description
1 polymer ?
#
loop_
_entity_poly.entity_id
_entity_poly.type
_entity_poly.pdbx_seq_one_letter_code
_entity_poly.pdbx_strand_id
1 'polypeptide(L)'
;MENVMKAWLLAPTLFMSVCLGAYALDSTDATQNEAVPPVDAVQVPPPQEADTAVQVRNNSAFAIYVIQKGLKQEVASKGTYVVSSTATYPLSITPASGEPAIKYVTLSGKKGACTYASCLIVQ
;
A
#
# COMPACT_ATOMS: atom_id res chain seq x y z
N MET A 1 12.65 -30.52 50.52
CA MET A 1 11.29 -30.52 51.09
C MET A 1 10.33 -30.64 49.94
N GLU A 2 9.68 -31.80 49.86
CA GLU A 2 8.56 -32.07 49.00
C GLU A 2 7.47 -30.97 49.09
N ASN A 3 6.77 -30.69 47.99
CA ASN A 3 5.42 -31.24 47.87
C ASN A 3 4.86 -31.12 46.45
N VAL A 4 4.32 -32.25 46.01
CA VAL A 4 3.46 -32.45 44.85
C VAL A 4 2.01 -32.21 45.29
N MET A 5 1.20 -31.49 44.51
CA MET A 5 -0.28 -31.57 44.46
C MET A 5 -0.71 -30.75 43.24
N LYS A 6 -1.09 -31.31 42.08
CA LYS A 6 -2.20 -32.22 41.72
C LYS A 6 -3.58 -31.53 41.72
N ALA A 7 -4.05 -31.29 40.49
CA ALA A 7 -5.42 -31.23 39.99
C ALA A 7 -6.36 -30.11 40.51
N TRP A 8 -7.02 -29.42 39.59
CA TRP A 8 -8.46 -29.61 39.35
C TRP A 8 -8.86 -29.03 37.99
N LEU A 9 -9.58 -29.85 37.22
CA LEU A 9 -10.28 -29.51 35.99
C LEU A 9 -11.37 -28.46 36.26
N LEU A 10 -11.71 -27.65 35.27
CA LEU A 10 -13.10 -27.29 34.91
C LEU A 10 -13.09 -26.43 33.64
N ALA A 11 -13.40 -27.07 32.51
CA ALA A 11 -13.84 -26.40 31.30
C ALA A 11 -15.35 -26.09 31.41
N PRO A 12 -15.84 -24.95 30.90
CA PRO A 12 -17.22 -24.82 30.51
C PRO A 12 -17.34 -24.86 28.99
N THR A 13 -17.95 -25.94 28.51
CA THR A 13 -18.58 -26.08 27.20
C THR A 13 -19.87 -25.26 27.11
N LEU A 14 -20.21 -24.89 25.87
CA LEU A 14 -21.53 -24.54 25.32
C LEU A 14 -22.13 -23.15 25.63
N PHE A 15 -22.25 -22.33 24.58
CA PHE A 15 -23.56 -22.01 24.00
C PHE A 15 -23.42 -21.71 22.51
N MET A 16 -23.93 -22.64 21.68
CA MET A 16 -24.22 -22.42 20.27
C MET A 16 -25.35 -21.40 20.17
N SER A 17 -25.20 -20.39 19.31
CA SER A 17 -26.35 -19.69 18.73
C SER A 17 -26.06 -19.40 17.27
N VAL A 18 -26.58 -20.28 16.41
CA VAL A 18 -26.59 -20.11 14.96
C VAL A 18 -27.92 -19.42 14.64
N CYS A 19 -27.89 -18.13 14.36
CA CYS A 19 -29.03 -17.46 13.74
C CYS A 19 -29.02 -17.82 12.24
N LEU A 20 -29.64 -18.96 11.90
CA LEU A 20 -30.10 -19.23 10.55
C LEU A 20 -31.14 -18.16 10.18
N GLY A 21 -30.76 -17.25 9.29
CA GLY A 21 -31.72 -16.43 8.56
C GLY A 21 -32.55 -17.32 7.64
N ALA A 22 -33.87 -17.25 7.82
CA ALA A 22 -34.85 -18.11 7.18
C ALA A 22 -34.80 -18.04 5.65
N TYR A 23 -34.71 -19.21 5.02
CA TYR A 23 -35.13 -19.42 3.64
C TYR A 23 -36.66 -19.50 3.66
N ALA A 24 -37.35 -18.47 3.20
CA ALA A 24 -38.74 -18.60 2.78
C ALA A 24 -38.72 -19.19 1.37
N LEU A 25 -38.93 -20.51 1.27
CA LEU A 25 -39.41 -21.14 0.05
C LEU A 25 -40.92 -20.86 -0.02
N ASP A 26 -41.34 -20.04 -0.96
CA ASP A 26 -42.71 -20.07 -1.46
C ASP A 26 -42.65 -20.37 -2.96
N SER A 27 -43.17 -21.55 -3.31
CA SER A 27 -43.33 -22.00 -4.69
C SER A 27 -44.67 -21.51 -5.20
N THR A 28 -44.67 -20.70 -6.27
CA THR A 28 -45.75 -20.80 -7.26
C THR A 28 -45.25 -20.48 -8.66
N ASP A 29 -45.54 -21.43 -9.55
CA ASP A 29 -45.32 -21.50 -10.98
C ASP A 29 -46.05 -20.36 -11.74
N ALA A 30 -45.33 -19.61 -12.57
CA ALA A 30 -45.86 -18.99 -13.79
C ALA A 30 -44.70 -18.42 -14.65
N THR A 31 -44.73 -18.83 -15.90
CA THR A 31 -43.83 -18.53 -17.02
C THR A 31 -43.53 -17.03 -17.20
N GLN A 32 -42.25 -16.64 -17.24
CA GLN A 32 -41.75 -15.63 -18.20
C GLN A 32 -40.21 -15.67 -18.24
N ASN A 33 -39.70 -16.19 -19.36
CA ASN A 33 -38.34 -15.91 -19.81
C ASN A 33 -38.25 -14.41 -20.09
N GLU A 34 -37.82 -13.61 -19.11
CA GLU A 34 -37.33 -12.26 -19.38
C GLU A 34 -35.81 -12.34 -19.44
N ALA A 35 -35.27 -12.24 -20.65
CA ALA A 35 -33.84 -12.19 -20.90
C ALA A 35 -33.26 -10.96 -20.20
N VAL A 36 -32.63 -11.18 -19.05
CA VAL A 36 -31.78 -10.17 -18.39
C VAL A 36 -30.67 -9.80 -19.37
N PRO A 37 -30.56 -8.55 -19.83
CA PRO A 37 -29.40 -8.14 -20.60
C PRO A 37 -28.15 -8.35 -19.73
N PRO A 38 -27.03 -8.84 -20.27
CA PRO A 38 -25.83 -9.03 -19.47
C PRO A 38 -25.47 -7.68 -18.83
N VAL A 39 -25.54 -7.62 -17.50
CA VAL A 39 -24.97 -6.50 -16.75
C VAL A 39 -23.49 -6.54 -17.08
N ASP A 40 -23.06 -5.58 -17.90
CA ASP A 40 -21.65 -5.34 -18.17
C ASP A 40 -20.94 -5.38 -16.83
N ALA A 41 -20.06 -6.37 -16.66
CA ALA A 41 -19.28 -6.51 -15.46
C ALA A 41 -18.54 -5.17 -15.28
N VAL A 42 -18.98 -4.36 -14.31
CA VAL A 42 -18.24 -3.18 -13.88
C VAL A 42 -16.87 -3.72 -13.53
N GLN A 43 -15.90 -3.50 -14.41
CA GLN A 43 -14.51 -3.83 -14.15
C GLN A 43 -14.13 -3.01 -12.93
N VAL A 44 -14.12 -3.65 -11.77
CA VAL A 44 -13.46 -3.12 -10.58
C VAL A 44 -12.03 -2.85 -11.03
N PRO A 45 -11.58 -1.58 -11.08
CA PRO A 45 -10.22 -1.29 -11.44
C PRO A 45 -9.31 -2.14 -10.54
N PRO A 46 -8.26 -2.78 -11.09
CA PRO A 46 -7.33 -3.53 -10.25
C PRO A 46 -6.83 -2.62 -9.12
N PRO A 47 -6.61 -3.16 -7.90
CA PRO A 47 -6.19 -2.35 -6.77
C PRO A 47 -5.01 -1.48 -7.17
N GLN A 48 -5.19 -0.17 -7.14
CA GLN A 48 -4.11 0.75 -7.44
C GLN A 48 -3.03 0.53 -6.37
N GLU A 49 -1.92 -0.14 -6.71
CA GLU A 49 -0.70 -0.21 -5.89
C GLU A 49 -0.03 1.18 -5.68
N ALA A 50 -0.74 2.28 -5.92
CA ALA A 50 -0.15 3.52 -6.41
C ALA A 50 -0.16 4.70 -5.42
N ASP A 51 -0.54 4.50 -4.14
CA ASP A 51 -0.67 5.62 -3.20
C ASP A 51 0.48 5.79 -2.20
N THR A 52 1.47 4.89 -2.20
CA THR A 52 2.64 5.00 -1.27
C THR A 52 3.97 5.20 -1.98
N ALA A 53 3.99 5.11 -3.31
CA ALA A 53 5.19 5.30 -4.10
C ALA A 53 5.55 6.78 -4.21
N VAL A 54 6.84 7.08 -4.02
CA VAL A 54 7.39 8.42 -4.15
C VAL A 54 8.38 8.44 -5.29
N GLN A 55 8.16 9.34 -6.24
CA GLN A 55 9.15 9.64 -7.28
C GLN A 55 10.17 10.63 -6.75
N VAL A 56 11.46 10.33 -6.86
CA VAL A 56 12.54 11.29 -6.64
C VAL A 56 13.07 11.73 -7.98
N ARG A 57 13.17 13.04 -8.19
CA ARG A 57 13.75 13.65 -9.39
C ARG A 57 14.95 14.48 -9.00
N ASN A 58 16.12 14.10 -9.51
CA ASN A 58 17.33 14.84 -9.30
C ASN A 58 17.44 15.95 -10.34
N ASN A 59 16.94 17.15 -10.03
CA ASN A 59 17.10 18.32 -10.89
C ASN A 59 18.43 19.06 -10.66
N SER A 60 19.30 18.55 -9.80
CA SER A 60 20.65 19.10 -9.56
C SER A 60 21.57 18.85 -10.75
N ALA A 61 22.77 19.45 -10.72
CA ALA A 61 23.83 19.21 -11.70
C ALA A 61 24.76 18.04 -11.34
N PHE A 62 24.58 17.45 -10.15
CA PHE A 62 25.41 16.40 -9.56
C PHE A 62 24.54 15.18 -9.21
N ALA A 63 25.16 14.02 -9.04
CA ALA A 63 24.47 12.81 -8.59
C ALA A 63 24.07 12.91 -7.10
N ILE A 64 22.97 12.27 -6.73
CA ILE A 64 22.48 12.20 -5.35
C ILE A 64 22.35 10.74 -4.94
N TYR A 65 22.37 10.50 -3.63
CA TYR A 65 21.92 9.24 -3.05
C TYR A 65 20.55 9.40 -2.44
N VAL A 66 19.66 8.48 -2.83
CA VAL A 66 18.39 8.23 -2.18
C VAL A 66 18.59 7.05 -1.24
N ILE A 67 18.39 7.28 0.04
CA ILE A 67 18.69 6.30 1.08
C ILE A 67 17.41 5.95 1.83
N GLN A 68 17.12 4.66 1.88
CA GLN A 68 16.01 4.13 2.65
C GLN A 68 16.39 2.78 3.25
N LYS A 69 16.11 2.57 4.54
CA LYS A 69 16.41 1.31 5.24
C LYS A 69 17.90 0.88 5.08
N GLY A 70 18.81 1.86 5.08
CA GLY A 70 20.25 1.63 4.86
C GLY A 70 20.65 1.26 3.44
N LEU A 71 19.68 1.08 2.52
CA LEU A 71 19.94 0.88 1.11
C LEU A 71 20.19 2.22 0.44
N LYS A 72 21.25 2.29 -0.34
CA LYS A 72 21.73 3.49 -0.99
C LYS A 72 21.57 3.34 -2.50
N GLN A 73 20.68 4.15 -3.09
CA GLN A 73 20.48 4.20 -4.54
C GLN A 73 21.09 5.49 -5.09
N GLU A 74 22.01 5.38 -6.04
CA GLU A 74 22.50 6.54 -6.78
C GLU A 74 21.48 6.97 -7.83
N VAL A 75 21.22 8.27 -7.91
CA VAL A 75 20.43 8.90 -8.95
C VAL A 75 21.30 9.95 -9.63
N ALA A 76 21.68 9.67 -10.87
CA ALA A 76 22.50 10.57 -11.67
C ALA A 76 21.88 11.97 -11.79
N SER A 77 22.70 12.94 -12.16
CA SER A 77 22.25 14.30 -12.52
C SER A 77 21.12 14.24 -13.54
N LYS A 78 20.04 14.99 -13.32
CA LYS A 78 18.81 14.99 -14.14
C LYS A 78 18.05 13.67 -14.18
N GLY A 79 18.44 12.68 -13.36
CA GLY A 79 17.82 11.37 -13.28
C GLY A 79 16.56 11.33 -12.42
N THR A 80 15.88 10.18 -12.47
CA THR A 80 14.69 9.90 -11.66
C THR A 80 14.76 8.52 -11.04
N TYR A 81 14.20 8.37 -9.84
CA TYR A 81 14.09 7.10 -9.13
C TYR A 81 12.72 6.97 -8.49
N VAL A 82 12.19 5.76 -8.37
CA VAL A 82 10.89 5.50 -7.73
C VAL A 82 11.13 4.66 -6.49
N VAL A 83 10.68 5.19 -5.36
CA VAL A 83 10.68 4.49 -4.08
C VAL A 83 9.30 3.87 -3.92
N SER A 84 9.21 2.54 -3.96
CA SER A 84 7.94 1.81 -3.97
C SER A 84 7.21 1.77 -2.62
N SER A 85 7.88 2.07 -1.51
CA SER A 85 7.24 2.12 -0.18
C SER A 85 7.90 3.14 0.72
N THR A 86 7.23 4.27 0.97
CA THR A 86 7.71 5.29 1.93
C THR A 86 6.96 5.28 3.26
N ALA A 87 5.86 4.53 3.36
CA ALA A 87 5.01 4.50 4.55
C ALA A 87 5.73 3.94 5.79
N THR A 88 6.78 3.13 5.62
CA THR A 88 7.43 2.40 6.72
C THR A 88 8.77 2.99 7.14
N TYR A 89 9.47 3.70 6.27
CA TYR A 89 10.84 4.17 6.55
C TYR A 89 11.07 5.57 5.99
N PRO A 90 11.77 6.44 6.76
CA PRO A 90 12.12 7.77 6.27
C PRO A 90 13.00 7.66 5.03
N LEU A 91 12.84 8.63 4.15
CA LEU A 91 13.66 8.81 2.96
C LEU A 91 14.69 9.89 3.23
N SER A 92 15.97 9.55 3.10
CA SER A 92 17.06 10.52 3.18
C SER A 92 17.63 10.77 1.80
N ILE A 93 17.94 12.04 1.50
CA ILE A 93 18.56 12.44 0.24
C ILE A 93 19.83 13.22 0.56
N THR A 94 20.95 12.82 -0.05
CA THR A 94 22.25 13.47 0.13
C THR A 94 22.95 13.60 -1.21
N PRO A 95 23.80 14.63 -1.42
CA PRO A 95 24.77 14.64 -2.51
C PRO A 95 25.59 13.35 -2.55
N ALA A 96 25.92 12.87 -3.75
CA ALA A 96 26.77 11.68 -3.90
C ALA A 96 28.25 11.97 -3.62
N SER A 97 28.69 13.18 -3.98
CA SER A 97 29.97 13.76 -3.59
C SER A 97 29.78 14.66 -2.37
N GLY A 98 30.81 14.85 -1.53
CA GLY A 98 30.72 15.71 -0.34
C GLY A 98 30.37 17.18 -0.61
N GLU A 99 30.53 17.63 -1.86
CA GLU A 99 30.04 18.90 -2.42
C GLU A 99 29.65 18.66 -3.89
N PRO A 100 28.62 19.32 -4.46
CA PRO A 100 27.83 20.44 -3.94
C PRO A 100 26.68 20.04 -3.01
N ALA A 101 26.22 20.97 -2.17
CA ALA A 101 25.07 20.77 -1.30
C ALA A 101 23.73 20.88 -2.04
N ILE A 102 22.74 20.09 -1.61
CA ILE A 102 21.33 20.24 -2.02
C ILE A 102 20.82 21.57 -1.45
N LYS A 103 20.27 22.43 -2.30
CA LYS A 103 19.66 23.70 -1.89
C LYS A 103 18.22 23.50 -1.45
N TYR A 104 17.45 22.75 -2.26
CA TYR A 104 16.03 22.56 -2.03
C TYR A 104 15.60 21.12 -2.31
N VAL A 105 14.69 20.63 -1.45
CA VAL A 105 13.89 19.45 -1.73
C VAL A 105 12.43 19.88 -1.71
N THR A 106 11.78 19.87 -2.86
CA THR A 106 10.39 20.29 -3.00
C THR A 106 9.50 19.07 -3.14
N LEU A 107 8.49 18.91 -2.28
CA LEU A 107 7.42 17.94 -2.47
C LEU A 107 6.35 18.54 -3.38
N SER A 108 5.98 17.79 -4.42
CA SER A 108 4.91 18.13 -5.36
C SER A 108 4.01 16.92 -5.60
N GLY A 109 2.77 17.19 -5.99
CA GLY A 109 1.88 16.19 -6.54
C GLY A 109 2.18 15.84 -8.01
N LYS A 110 1.36 14.96 -8.57
CA LYS A 110 1.39 14.55 -9.99
C LYS A 110 1.16 15.76 -10.91
N LYS A 111 2.24 16.29 -11.49
CA LYS A 111 2.20 17.45 -12.41
C LYS A 111 3.44 17.48 -13.31
N GLY A 112 3.24 17.81 -14.59
CA GLY A 112 4.34 17.92 -15.56
C GLY A 112 5.10 16.60 -15.66
N ALA A 113 6.42 16.64 -15.42
CA ALA A 113 7.26 15.45 -15.44
C ALA A 113 7.29 14.66 -14.11
N CYS A 114 6.44 15.01 -13.13
CA CYS A 114 6.13 14.15 -12.00
C CYS A 114 4.92 13.25 -12.31
N THR A 115 5.10 11.94 -12.31
CA THR A 115 4.07 10.96 -12.71
C THR A 115 3.37 10.27 -11.53
N TYR A 116 3.93 10.38 -10.33
CA TYR A 116 3.41 9.79 -9.08
C TYR A 116 2.67 10.82 -8.23
N ALA A 117 1.78 10.33 -7.35
CA ALA A 117 1.01 11.17 -6.42
C ALA A 117 1.93 11.99 -5.50
N SER A 118 3.07 11.44 -5.11
CA SER A 118 4.13 12.13 -4.38
C SER A 118 5.42 12.17 -5.22
N CYS A 119 5.97 13.37 -5.38
CA CYS A 119 7.18 13.63 -6.16
C CYS A 119 8.11 14.59 -5.40
N LEU A 120 9.32 14.13 -5.08
CA LEU A 120 10.37 14.96 -4.49
C LEU A 120 11.30 15.46 -5.60
N ILE A 121 11.37 16.77 -5.76
CA ILE A 121 12.25 17.44 -6.72
C ILE A 121 13.45 18.00 -5.95
N VAL A 122 14.64 17.49 -6.25
CA VAL A 122 15.90 17.83 -5.58
C VAL A 122 16.70 18.80 -6.45
N GLN A 123 17.20 19.91 -5.87
CA GLN A 123 17.89 20.99 -6.58
C GLN A 123 19.06 21.58 -5.79
#